data_AF-A0A2A5CSN8-F1
#
_entry.id   AF-A0A2A5CSN8-F1
#
_cell.length_a   1.000
_cell.length_b   1.000
_cell.length_c   1.000
_cell.angle_alpha   90.00
_cell.angle_beta   90.00
_cell.angle_gamma   90.00
#
_symmetry.space_group_name_H-M   'P 1'
#
loop_
_entity.id
_entity.type
_entity.pdbx_description
1 polymer ?
#
loop_
_entity_poly.entity_id
_entity_poly.type
_entity_poly.pdbx_seq_one_letter_code
_entity_poly.pdbx_strand_id
1 'polypeptide(L)'
;MMQFDLSKQKGFTLLELMIVVVIVGVLMAIALPAYQDSVRKGKRSDAMAALMDAVNRQEQFMLDRNTYTLDMTDLGFAADPLVSTELHYTIDAVAGTTGSIATSYTLTATPVGTSTQADDDRCTSFIITSNGIKTATGTNNTQCWGL
;
A
#
# COMPACT_ATOMS: atom_id res chain seq x y z
N MET A 1 -35.94 -61.23 6.69
CA MET A 1 -34.46 -61.22 6.84
C MET A 1 -33.93 -60.12 5.94
N MET A 2 -33.48 -59.01 6.52
CA MET A 2 -33.16 -57.76 5.83
C MET A 2 -31.76 -57.90 5.20
N GLN A 3 -31.68 -57.88 3.86
CA GLN A 3 -30.40 -57.82 3.15
C GLN A 3 -29.85 -56.40 3.29
N PHE A 4 -28.70 -56.25 3.95
CA PHE A 4 -27.92 -55.01 3.96
C PHE A 4 -26.99 -55.04 2.74
N ASP A 5 -27.32 -54.25 1.71
CA ASP A 5 -26.39 -53.93 0.64
C ASP A 5 -25.23 -53.10 1.22
N LEU A 6 -24.08 -53.75 1.43
CA LEU A 6 -22.82 -53.07 1.74
C LEU A 6 -22.38 -52.28 0.51
N SER A 7 -22.82 -51.02 0.42
CA SER A 7 -22.26 -50.04 -0.50
C SER A 7 -20.74 -49.98 -0.30
N LYS A 8 -19.96 -50.47 -1.27
CA LYS A 8 -18.49 -50.36 -1.28
C LYS A 8 -18.11 -48.88 -1.15
N GLN A 9 -17.60 -48.48 0.02
CA GLN A 9 -17.01 -47.15 0.20
C GLN A 9 -15.80 -47.05 -0.73
N LYS A 10 -15.91 -46.22 -1.78
CA LYS A 10 -14.76 -45.84 -2.62
C LYS A 10 -13.96 -44.78 -1.86
N GLY A 11 -12.81 -45.18 -1.30
CA GLY A 11 -11.85 -44.25 -0.70
C GLY A 11 -10.85 -43.73 -1.74
N PHE A 12 -10.28 -42.55 -1.49
CA PHE A 12 -9.15 -42.02 -2.25
C PHE A 12 -7.90 -42.86 -2.01
N THR A 13 -7.08 -43.06 -3.04
CA THR A 13 -5.78 -43.72 -2.88
C THR A 13 -4.75 -42.75 -2.30
N LEU A 14 -3.77 -43.29 -1.56
CA LEU A 14 -2.65 -42.50 -1.02
C LEU A 14 -1.84 -41.85 -2.15
N LEU A 15 -1.76 -42.54 -3.29
CA LEU A 15 -1.09 -42.04 -4.50
C LEU A 15 -1.84 -40.87 -5.15
N GLU A 16 -3.18 -40.92 -5.25
CA GLU A 16 -3.97 -39.78 -5.74
C GLU A 16 -3.77 -38.55 -4.87
N LEU A 17 -3.80 -38.70 -3.55
CA LEU A 17 -3.57 -37.58 -2.64
C LEU A 17 -2.17 -36.99 -2.83
N MET A 18 -1.14 -37.83 -3.02
CA MET A 18 0.22 -37.35 -3.25
C MET A 18 0.32 -36.54 -4.55
N ILE A 19 -0.28 -37.00 -5.65
CA ILE A 19 -0.27 -36.26 -6.92
C ILE A 19 -1.01 -34.92 -6.78
N VAL A 20 -2.15 -34.90 -6.08
CA VAL A 20 -2.91 -33.66 -5.85
C VAL A 20 -2.08 -32.65 -5.07
N VAL A 21 -1.41 -33.06 -4.00
CA VAL A 21 -0.56 -32.16 -3.20
C VAL A 21 0.59 -31.62 -4.03
N VAL A 22 1.19 -32.44 -4.90
CA VAL A 22 2.26 -31.99 -5.80
C VAL A 22 1.72 -30.92 -6.78
N ILE A 23 0.56 -31.14 -7.40
CA ILE A 23 -0.04 -30.17 -8.32
C ILE A 23 -0.36 -28.85 -7.59
N VAL A 24 -0.98 -28.92 -6.42
CA VAL A 24 -1.31 -27.74 -5.61
C VAL A 24 -0.04 -26.98 -5.20
N GLY A 25 1.03 -27.68 -4.81
CA GLY A 25 2.31 -27.06 -4.47
C GLY A 25 2.91 -26.26 -5.63
N VAL A 26 2.88 -26.81 -6.85
CA VAL A 26 3.36 -26.10 -8.06
C VAL A 26 2.51 -24.85 -8.34
N LEU A 27 1.19 -24.94 -8.22
CA LEU A 27 0.30 -23.78 -8.44
C LEU A 27 0.53 -22.69 -7.38
N MET A 28 0.68 -23.07 -6.11
CA MET A 28 0.90 -22.12 -5.01
C MET A 28 2.21 -21.34 -5.17
N ALA A 29 3.26 -21.94 -5.72
CA ALA A 29 4.54 -21.28 -5.94
C ALA A 29 4.44 -20.03 -6.83
N ILE A 30 3.48 -19.98 -7.75
CA ILE A 30 3.23 -18.84 -8.64
C ILE A 30 2.11 -17.95 -8.09
N ALA A 31 1.03 -18.57 -7.59
CA ALA A 31 -0.17 -17.85 -7.18
C ALA A 31 0.06 -16.96 -5.94
N LEU A 32 0.83 -17.43 -4.97
CA LEU A 32 1.06 -16.71 -3.71
C LEU A 32 1.81 -15.37 -3.91
N PRO A 33 2.98 -15.31 -4.58
CA PRO A 33 3.66 -14.04 -4.80
C PRO A 33 2.82 -13.07 -5.66
N ALA A 34 2.11 -13.58 -6.67
CA ALA A 34 1.22 -12.76 -7.49
C ALA A 34 0.06 -12.15 -6.68
N TYR A 35 -0.52 -12.92 -5.76
CA TYR A 35 -1.56 -12.43 -4.87
C TYR A 35 -1.05 -11.37 -3.90
N GLN A 36 0.12 -11.60 -3.28
CA GLN A 36 0.75 -10.61 -2.39
C GLN A 36 1.04 -9.29 -3.13
N ASP A 37 1.47 -9.37 -4.38
CA ASP A 37 1.69 -8.20 -5.22
C ASP A 37 0.39 -7.44 -5.53
N SER A 38 -0.70 -8.15 -5.78
CA SER A 38 -2.02 -7.54 -5.98
C SER A 38 -2.49 -6.81 -4.72
N VAL A 39 -2.33 -7.42 -3.54
CA VAL A 39 -2.66 -6.80 -2.26
C VAL A 39 -1.81 -5.55 -2.02
N ARG A 40 -0.48 -5.64 -2.22
CA ARG A 40 0.43 -4.48 -2.08
C ARG A 40 0.04 -3.34 -3.03
N LYS A 41 -0.37 -3.63 -4.26
CA LYS A 41 -0.86 -2.61 -5.20
C LYS A 41 -2.05 -1.84 -4.64
N GLY A 42 -3.01 -2.53 -4.02
CA GLY A 42 -4.13 -1.90 -3.32
C GLY A 42 -3.66 -0.97 -2.19
N LYS A 43 -2.73 -1.45 -1.35
CA LYS A 43 -2.17 -0.64 -0.25
C LYS A 43 -1.40 0.60 -0.74
N ARG A 44 -0.66 0.49 -1.84
CA ARG A 44 0.01 1.64 -2.47
C ARG A 44 -1.02 2.67 -2.97
N SER A 45 -2.18 2.22 -3.46
CA SER A 45 -3.27 3.11 -3.85
C SER A 45 -3.82 3.91 -2.67
N ASP A 46 -3.89 3.33 -1.47
CA ASP A 46 -4.27 4.04 -0.24
C ASP A 46 -3.26 5.16 0.09
N ALA A 47 -1.96 4.90 -0.04
CA ALA A 47 -0.91 5.92 0.09
C ALA A 47 -1.10 7.08 -0.90
N MET A 48 -1.34 6.75 -2.17
CA MET A 48 -1.52 7.76 -3.22
C MET A 48 -2.78 8.59 -2.99
N ALA A 49 -3.87 7.98 -2.54
CA ALA A 49 -5.10 8.68 -2.22
C ALA A 49 -4.88 9.68 -1.06
N ALA A 50 -4.23 9.24 0.02
CA ALA A 50 -3.92 10.09 1.16
C ALA A 50 -2.97 11.25 0.79
N LEU A 51 -1.96 11.00 -0.04
CA LEU A 51 -1.09 12.06 -0.56
C LEU A 51 -1.86 13.09 -1.39
N MET A 52 -2.77 12.66 -2.26
CA MET A 52 -3.55 13.58 -3.09
C MET A 52 -4.51 14.43 -2.24
N ASP A 53 -5.11 13.85 -1.20
CA ASP A 53 -5.94 14.62 -0.26
C ASP A 53 -5.10 15.67 0.49
N ALA A 54 -3.92 15.28 0.99
CA ALA A 54 -3.00 16.20 1.65
C ALA A 54 -2.52 17.33 0.72
N VAL A 55 -2.19 17.03 -0.54
CA VAL A 55 -1.86 18.05 -1.56
C VAL A 55 -3.01 19.04 -1.74
N ASN A 56 -4.24 18.55 -1.94
CA ASN A 56 -5.40 19.43 -2.14
C ASN A 56 -5.63 20.36 -0.95
N ARG A 57 -5.43 19.87 0.28
CA ARG A 57 -5.58 20.67 1.50
C ARG A 57 -4.43 21.66 1.69
N GLN A 58 -3.20 21.29 1.32
CA GLN A 58 -2.07 22.23 1.29
C GLN A 58 -2.35 23.39 0.33
N GLU A 59 -2.88 23.12 -0.87
CA GLU A 59 -3.22 24.19 -1.81
C GLU A 59 -4.37 25.08 -1.31
N GLN A 60 -5.39 24.50 -0.66
CA GLN A 60 -6.44 25.29 0.00
C GLN A 60 -5.86 26.18 1.10
N PHE A 61 -4.98 25.63 1.93
CA PHE A 61 -4.33 26.35 3.02
C PHE A 61 -3.45 27.51 2.50
N MET A 62 -2.78 27.31 1.38
CA MET A 62 -2.03 28.37 0.68
C MET A 62 -2.94 29.48 0.18
N LEU A 63 -4.12 29.16 -0.36
CA LEU A 63 -5.10 30.17 -0.79
C LEU A 63 -5.63 31.00 0.40
N ASP A 64 -5.77 30.39 1.57
CA ASP A 64 -6.33 31.04 2.76
C ASP A 64 -5.29 31.82 3.57
N ARG A 65 -4.06 31.29 3.69
CA ARG A 65 -3.03 31.81 4.60
C ARG A 65 -1.75 32.27 3.90
N ASN A 66 -1.65 32.13 2.58
CA ASN A 66 -0.51 32.54 1.77
C ASN A 66 0.83 31.90 2.25
N THR A 67 0.75 30.70 2.80
CA THR A 67 1.86 29.82 3.19
C THR A 67 1.36 28.38 3.18
N TYR A 68 2.25 27.39 3.10
CA TYR A 68 1.92 26.00 3.45
C TYR A 68 2.16 25.74 4.94
N THR A 69 1.77 24.55 5.42
CA THR A 69 2.03 24.09 6.80
C THR A 69 2.78 22.76 6.81
N LEU A 70 3.54 22.52 7.88
CA LEU A 70 4.12 21.20 8.16
C LEU A 70 3.19 20.35 9.02
N ASP A 71 2.30 21.00 9.79
CA ASP A 71 1.40 20.33 10.71
C ASP A 71 0.16 19.83 9.96
N MET A 72 -0.02 18.52 9.87
CA MET A 72 -1.20 17.94 9.20
C MET A 72 -2.51 18.28 9.91
N THR A 73 -2.51 18.60 11.20
CA THR A 73 -3.73 18.99 11.93
C THR A 73 -4.25 20.36 11.51
N ASP A 74 -3.38 21.27 11.07
CA ASP A 74 -3.75 22.57 10.49
C ASP A 74 -4.53 22.41 9.18
N LEU A 75 -4.33 21.29 8.47
CA LEU A 75 -5.05 20.91 7.26
C LEU A 75 -6.40 20.21 7.55
N GLY A 76 -6.75 20.07 8.83
CA GLY A 76 -7.97 19.42 9.29
C GLY A 76 -7.88 17.89 9.35
N PHE A 77 -6.67 17.33 9.41
CA PHE A 77 -6.48 15.91 9.71
C PHE A 77 -6.51 15.65 11.22
N ALA A 78 -6.77 14.39 11.60
CA ALA A 78 -6.92 14.01 13.00
C ALA A 78 -5.59 13.89 13.76
N ALA A 79 -4.47 13.76 13.05
CA ALA A 79 -3.14 13.57 13.61
C ALA A 79 -2.05 14.10 12.68
N ASP A 80 -0.90 14.38 13.27
CA ASP A 80 0.35 14.71 12.59
C ASP A 80 1.47 13.79 13.12
N PRO A 81 2.08 12.93 12.29
CA PRO A 81 1.77 12.69 10.88
C PRO A 81 0.34 12.17 10.65
N LEU A 82 -0.23 12.47 9.47
CA LEU A 82 -1.49 11.89 9.01
C LEU A 82 -1.31 10.37 8.88
N VAL A 83 -2.32 9.59 9.25
CA VAL A 83 -2.39 8.16 8.94
C VAL A 83 -3.40 7.93 7.82
N SER A 84 -3.03 7.14 6.81
CA SER A 84 -3.93 6.79 5.70
C SER A 84 -5.16 6.02 6.19
N THR A 85 -6.23 6.03 5.39
CA THR A 85 -7.52 5.45 5.76
C THR A 85 -7.42 3.96 6.11
N GLU A 86 -6.64 3.20 5.34
CA GLU A 86 -6.43 1.77 5.58
C GLU A 86 -5.26 1.47 6.54
N LEU A 87 -4.71 2.49 7.21
CA LEU A 87 -3.66 2.38 8.23
C LEU A 87 -2.35 1.75 7.72
N HIS A 88 -2.07 1.89 6.43
CA HIS A 88 -0.89 1.31 5.81
C HIS A 88 0.27 2.29 5.69
N TYR A 89 -0.02 3.59 5.66
CA TYR A 89 0.98 4.64 5.50
C TYR A 89 0.74 5.78 6.50
N THR A 90 1.83 6.42 6.90
CA THR A 90 1.83 7.76 7.50
C THR A 90 2.31 8.78 6.48
N ILE A 91 1.66 9.94 6.44
CA ILE A 91 1.96 11.04 5.53
C ILE A 91 2.40 12.22 6.37
N ASP A 92 3.58 12.74 6.05
CA ASP A 92 4.16 13.90 6.72
C ASP A 92 4.62 14.93 5.69
N ALA A 93 4.61 16.20 6.09
CA ALA A 93 5.11 17.30 5.27
C ALA A 93 6.45 17.80 5.80
N VAL A 94 7.36 18.06 4.87
CA VAL A 94 8.61 18.78 5.12
C VAL A 94 8.70 19.98 4.18
N ALA A 95 9.48 20.99 4.58
CA ALA A 95 9.74 22.12 3.69
C ALA A 95 10.41 21.63 2.40
N GLY A 96 10.03 22.23 1.26
CA GLY A 96 10.59 21.84 -0.04
C GLY A 96 12.10 22.05 -0.11
N THR A 97 12.79 21.24 -0.90
CA THR A 97 14.26 21.31 -1.08
C THR A 97 14.74 22.61 -1.72
N THR A 98 13.89 23.22 -2.54
CA THR A 98 14.08 24.56 -3.11
C THR A 98 12.98 25.48 -2.56
N GLY A 99 13.28 26.21 -1.49
CA GLY A 99 12.39 27.23 -0.92
C GLY A 99 12.21 27.12 0.60
N SER A 100 11.28 27.92 1.11
CA SER A 100 10.77 27.82 2.48
C SER A 100 9.39 27.18 2.43
N ILE A 101 8.87 26.72 3.59
CA ILE A 101 7.49 26.25 3.70
C ILE A 101 6.46 27.28 3.23
N ALA A 102 6.82 28.56 3.22
CA ALA A 102 6.00 29.63 2.62
C ALA A 102 5.68 29.41 1.14
N THR A 103 6.51 28.66 0.40
CA THR A 103 6.43 28.55 -1.06
C THR A 103 6.55 27.13 -1.60
N SER A 104 7.06 26.19 -0.79
CA SER A 104 7.23 24.81 -1.24
C SER A 104 7.19 23.82 -0.08
N TYR A 105 6.62 22.65 -0.36
CA TYR A 105 6.57 21.51 0.54
C TYR A 105 6.92 20.22 -0.19
N THR A 106 7.24 19.19 0.56
CA THR A 106 7.34 17.81 0.11
C THR A 106 6.55 16.93 1.06
N LEU A 107 5.56 16.22 0.53
CA LEU A 107 4.80 15.22 1.25
C LEU A 107 5.42 13.85 1.01
N THR A 108 5.59 13.08 2.08
CA THR A 108 6.13 11.72 2.03
C THR A 108 5.17 10.76 2.72
N ALA A 109 4.67 9.77 1.98
CA ALA A 109 3.98 8.62 2.53
C ALA A 109 4.97 7.51 2.83
N THR A 110 5.10 7.18 4.12
CA THR A 110 6.01 6.15 4.66
C THR A 110 5.16 4.99 5.19
N PRO A 111 5.51 3.72 4.92
CA PRO A 111 4.72 2.58 5.36
C PRO A 111 4.79 2.45 6.88
N VAL A 112 3.65 2.17 7.51
CA VAL A 112 3.58 1.93 8.95
C VAL A 112 4.28 0.61 9.27
N GLY A 113 5.17 0.59 10.26
CA GLY A 113 5.96 -0.61 10.61
C GLY A 113 5.13 -1.83 11.05
N THR A 114 3.87 -1.64 11.47
CA THR A 114 2.94 -2.74 11.81
C THR A 114 2.18 -3.28 10.60
N SER A 115 2.26 -2.61 9.45
CA SER A 115 1.65 -3.06 8.20
C SER A 115 2.60 -3.99 7.45
N THR A 116 2.07 -5.05 6.83
CA THR A 116 2.84 -5.90 5.89
C THR A 116 3.33 -5.13 4.64
N GLN A 117 2.93 -3.86 4.51
CA GLN A 117 3.43 -2.97 3.48
C GLN A 117 4.88 -2.54 3.74
N ALA A 118 5.35 -2.59 4.99
CA ALA A 118 6.74 -2.36 5.32
C ALA A 118 7.69 -3.38 4.66
N ASP A 119 7.19 -4.57 4.31
CA ASP A 119 7.93 -5.63 3.61
C ASP A 119 7.99 -5.43 2.07
N ASP A 120 7.57 -4.28 1.56
CA ASP A 120 7.58 -3.97 0.13
C ASP A 120 8.87 -3.28 -0.29
N ASP A 121 9.90 -4.09 -0.60
CA ASP A 121 11.21 -3.58 -1.01
C ASP A 121 11.22 -2.87 -2.38
N ARG A 122 10.15 -3.02 -3.18
CA ARG A 122 10.08 -2.45 -4.53
C ARG A 122 9.63 -0.99 -4.50
N CYS A 123 8.63 -0.71 -3.69
CA CYS A 123 8.01 0.60 -3.54
C CYS A 123 7.81 0.87 -2.05
N THR A 124 8.83 1.45 -1.42
CA THR A 124 8.84 1.65 0.02
C THR A 124 8.07 2.92 0.40
N SER A 125 8.49 4.08 -0.10
CA SER A 125 7.84 5.37 0.20
C SER A 125 7.42 6.10 -1.07
N PHE A 126 6.38 6.91 -0.97
CA PHE A 126 5.86 7.73 -2.06
C PHE A 126 5.98 9.20 -1.71
N ILE A 127 6.48 10.00 -2.65
CA ILE A 127 6.80 11.40 -2.43
C ILE A 127 6.10 12.24 -3.49
N ILE A 128 5.48 13.34 -3.07
CA ILE A 128 4.98 14.37 -3.97
C ILE A 128 5.43 15.75 -3.49
N THR A 129 6.02 16.53 -4.39
CA THR A 129 6.41 17.93 -4.10
C THR A 129 5.27 18.89 -4.46
N SER A 130 5.30 20.10 -3.92
CA SER A 130 4.37 21.19 -4.29
C SER A 130 4.31 21.48 -5.79
N ASN A 131 5.37 21.17 -6.54
CA ASN A 131 5.42 21.34 -8.00
C ASN A 131 4.82 20.15 -8.77
N GLY A 132 4.17 19.20 -8.09
CA GLY A 132 3.54 18.03 -8.68
C GLY A 132 4.51 16.92 -9.11
N ILE A 133 5.81 17.06 -8.83
CA ILE A 133 6.79 15.99 -9.08
C ILE A 133 6.50 14.82 -8.15
N LYS A 134 6.31 13.64 -8.74
CA LYS A 134 6.03 12.37 -8.05
C LYS A 134 7.24 11.46 -8.14
N THR A 135 7.72 11.01 -6.99
CA THR A 135 8.84 10.05 -6.91
C THR A 135 8.52 8.98 -5.88
N ALA A 136 9.27 7.88 -5.93
CA ALA A 136 9.17 6.82 -4.93
C ALA A 136 10.58 6.37 -4.52
N THR A 137 10.65 5.57 -3.48
CA THR A 137 11.87 4.88 -3.03
C THR A 137 11.69 3.36 -3.12
N GLY A 138 12.80 2.62 -3.12
CA GLY A 138 12.80 1.16 -3.24
C GLY A 138 13.55 0.67 -4.48
N THR A 139 13.61 -0.64 -4.63
CA THR A 139 14.38 -1.33 -5.69
C THR A 139 13.81 -1.13 -7.11
N ASN A 140 12.53 -0.78 -7.24
CA ASN A 140 11.89 -0.48 -8.52
C ASN A 140 11.07 0.81 -8.44
N ASN A 141 11.71 1.88 -7.97
CA ASN A 141 11.06 3.15 -7.67
C ASN A 141 10.46 3.91 -8.87
N THR A 142 10.83 3.56 -10.10
CA THR A 142 10.34 4.24 -11.32
C THR A 142 8.94 3.78 -11.73
N GLN A 143 8.51 2.59 -11.31
CA GLN A 143 7.22 2.00 -11.69
C GLN A 143 6.16 2.10 -10.59
N CYS A 144 6.49 2.69 -9.44
CA CYS A 144 5.59 2.67 -8.27
C CYS A 144 4.32 3.50 -8.45
N TRP A 145 4.38 4.60 -9.22
CA TRP A 145 3.26 5.51 -9.46
C TRP A 145 2.40 5.14 -10.68
N GLY A 146 2.90 4.27 -11.56
CA GLY A 146 2.17 3.76 -12.71
C GLY A 146 1.52 2.43 -12.34
N LEU A 147 0.23 2.44 -12.03
CA LEU A 147 -0.54 1.23 -11.75
C LEU A 147 -0.51 0.25 -12.94
#